data_AF-A0A193LFF5-F1
#
_entry.id   AF-A0A193LFF5-F1
#
_cell.length_a   1.000
_cell.length_b   1.000
_cell.length_c   1.000
_cell.angle_alpha   90.00
_cell.angle_beta   90.00
_cell.angle_gamma   90.00
#
_symmetry.space_group_name_H-M   'P 1'
#
loop_
_entity.id
_entity.type
_entity.pdbx_description
1 polymer ?
#
loop_
_entity_poly.entity_id
_entity_poly.type
_entity_poly.pdbx_seq_one_letter_code
_entity_poly.pdbx_strand_id
1 'polypeptide(L)'
;MLNHRVVSRIVAIGFGLLLAMYSYQRITDPLPKEQRRQEEQVVMAAREILLSYVGRERTVDLVDPVAPDRKVGKVYIYPTDDGWQVSGHYRRDNEMRWHPWLMTLNKQHGLIALDVQDSSPDLVSIAAVDPVFTTK
;
A
#
# COMPACT_ATOMS: atom_id res chain seq x y z
N MET A 1 -42.84 9.24 42.67
CA MET A 1 -42.32 10.04 41.55
C MET A 1 -40.79 10.04 41.63
N LEU A 2 -40.09 9.43 40.66
CA LEU A 2 -38.63 9.49 40.64
C LEU A 2 -38.16 10.93 40.37
N ASN A 3 -37.17 11.38 41.13
CA ASN A 3 -36.62 12.73 40.99
C ASN A 3 -35.86 12.83 39.66
N HIS A 4 -36.42 13.54 38.68
CA HIS A 4 -35.88 13.69 37.33
C HIS A 4 -34.42 14.16 37.31
N ARG A 5 -33.98 14.94 38.31
CA ARG A 5 -32.59 15.41 38.45
C ARG A 5 -31.62 14.27 38.73
N VAL A 6 -32.05 13.26 39.48
CA VAL A 6 -31.25 12.08 39.81
C VAL A 6 -31.15 11.16 38.59
N VAL A 7 -32.27 10.95 37.88
CA VAL A 7 -32.30 10.14 36.64
C VAL A 7 -31.40 10.75 35.56
N SER A 8 -31.46 12.07 35.37
CA SER A 8 -30.62 12.79 34.39
C SER A 8 -29.12 12.60 34.65
N ARG A 9 -28.69 12.63 35.91
CA ARG A 9 -27.28 12.39 36.30
C ARG A 9 -26.84 10.96 36.01
N ILE A 10 -27.67 9.97 36.34
CA ILE A 10 -27.38 8.55 36.08
C ILE A 10 -27.22 8.30 34.58
N VAL A 11 -28.13 8.85 33.77
CA VAL A 11 -28.06 8.74 32.30
C VAL A 11 -26.79 9.41 31.77
N ALA A 12 -26.46 10.61 32.23
CA ALA A 12 -25.24 11.32 31.80
C ALA A 12 -23.96 10.53 32.13
N ILE A 13 -23.88 9.94 33.32
CA ILE A 13 -22.75 9.10 33.73
C ILE A 13 -22.68 7.84 32.86
N GLY A 14 -23.82 7.19 32.60
CA GLY A 14 -23.89 6.01 31.73
C GLY A 14 -23.39 6.30 30.31
N PHE A 15 -23.82 7.41 29.71
CA PHE A 15 -23.33 7.85 28.39
C PHE A 15 -21.84 8.19 28.41
N GLY A 16 -21.36 8.86 29.46
CA GLY A 16 -19.94 9.16 29.62
C GLY A 16 -19.06 7.90 29.67
N LEU A 17 -19.50 6.89 30.43
CA LEU A 17 -18.82 5.60 30.51
C LEU A 17 -18.83 4.84 29.18
N LEU A 18 -19.96 4.83 28.47
CA LEU A 18 -20.05 4.19 27.15
C LEU A 18 -19.13 4.85 26.12
N LEU A 19 -19.10 6.19 26.08
CA LEU A 19 -18.20 6.93 25.19
C LEU A 19 -16.73 6.71 25.54
N ALA A 20 -16.40 6.65 26.83
CA ALA A 20 -15.05 6.35 27.30
C ALA A 20 -14.62 4.94 26.89
N MET A 21 -15.48 3.93 27.08
CA MET A 21 -15.21 2.55 26.65
C MET A 21 -15.05 2.44 25.13
N TYR A 22 -15.94 3.05 24.35
CA TYR A 22 -15.86 3.05 22.90
C TYR A 22 -14.57 3.70 22.39
N SER A 23 -14.19 4.84 22.99
CA SER A 23 -12.95 5.54 22.67
C SER A 23 -11.72 4.71 23.04
N TYR A 24 -11.73 4.07 24.21
CA TYR A 24 -10.66 3.19 24.67
C TYR A 24 -10.48 1.99 23.72
N GLN A 25 -11.56 1.32 23.32
CA GLN A 25 -11.51 0.21 22.37
C GLN A 25 -10.94 0.66 21.03
N ARG A 26 -11.37 1.81 20.49
CA ARG A 26 -10.84 2.34 19.22
C ARG A 26 -9.37 2.70 19.26
N ILE A 27 -8.86 3.19 20.39
CA ILE A 27 -7.43 3.55 20.53
C ILE A 27 -6.56 2.31 20.74
N THR A 28 -7.10 1.28 21.41
CA THR A 28 -6.37 0.05 21.72
C THR A 28 -6.52 -1.05 20.68
N ASP A 29 -7.39 -0.85 19.68
CA ASP A 29 -7.59 -1.79 18.57
C ASP A 29 -6.28 -2.04 17.81
N PRO A 30 -5.72 -3.27 17.83
CA PRO A 30 -4.50 -3.61 17.11
C PRO A 30 -4.73 -3.82 15.61
N LEU A 31 -5.98 -4.01 15.16
CA LEU A 31 -6.30 -4.38 13.78
C LEU A 31 -5.71 -3.42 12.75
N PRO A 32 -5.78 -2.08 12.90
CA PRO A 32 -5.19 -1.16 11.94
C PRO A 32 -3.66 -1.26 11.87
N LYS A 33 -3.00 -1.57 12.98
CA LYS A 33 -1.53 -1.72 13.02
C LYS A 33 -1.09 -3.02 12.34
N GLU A 34 -1.86 -4.08 12.54
CA GLU A 34 -1.57 -5.38 11.95
C GLU A 34 -1.82 -5.38 10.44
N GLN A 35 -2.92 -4.76 10.00
CA GLN A 35 -3.16 -4.50 8.58
C GLN A 35 -2.03 -3.64 7.97
N ARG A 36 -1.62 -2.56 8.64
CA ARG A 36 -0.54 -1.71 8.14
C ARG A 36 0.79 -2.47 8.01
N ARG A 37 1.10 -3.36 8.96
CA ARG A 37 2.29 -4.21 8.89
C ARG A 37 2.24 -5.15 7.68
N GLN A 38 1.09 -5.75 7.39
CA GLN A 38 0.91 -6.60 6.21
C GLN A 38 1.07 -5.79 4.92
N GLU A 39 0.45 -4.62 4.82
CA GLU A 39 0.60 -3.71 3.69
C GLU A 39 2.07 -3.34 3.45
N GLU A 40 2.80 -2.98 4.52
CA GLU A 40 4.22 -2.67 4.43
C GLU A 40 5.05 -3.86 3.94
N GLN A 41 4.79 -5.08 4.43
CA GLN A 41 5.47 -6.29 3.95
C GLN A 41 5.23 -6.54 2.46
N VAL A 42 3.98 -6.37 2.00
CA VAL A 42 3.60 -6.52 0.60
C VAL A 42 4.32 -5.49 -0.28
N VAL A 43 4.36 -4.21 0.14
CA VAL A 43 5.06 -3.16 -0.63
C VAL A 43 6.56 -3.41 -0.68
N MET A 44 7.17 -3.87 0.41
CA MET A 44 8.62 -4.18 0.42
C MET A 44 8.94 -5.36 -0.50
N ALA A 45 8.11 -6.41 -0.51
CA ALA A 45 8.25 -7.51 -1.47
C ALA A 45 8.09 -7.02 -2.93
N ALA A 46 7.08 -6.17 -3.19
CA ALA A 46 6.90 -5.57 -4.51
C ALA A 46 8.11 -4.73 -4.94
N ARG A 47 8.72 -4.00 -4.01
CA ARG A 47 9.93 -3.20 -4.25
C ARG A 47 11.11 -4.07 -4.67
N GLU A 48 11.37 -5.16 -3.94
CA GLU A 48 12.45 -6.09 -4.27
C GLU A 48 12.25 -6.72 -5.66
N ILE A 49 11.02 -7.16 -5.96
CA ILE A 49 10.67 -7.71 -7.27
C ILE A 49 10.89 -6.66 -8.35
N LEU A 50 10.33 -5.46 -8.22
CA LEU A 50 10.48 -4.39 -9.21
C LEU A 50 11.96 -4.08 -9.49
N LEU A 51 12.78 -3.95 -8.44
CA LEU A 51 14.20 -3.67 -8.56
C LEU A 51 14.96 -4.77 -9.31
N SER A 52 14.54 -6.03 -9.20
CA SER A 52 15.14 -7.14 -9.96
C SER A 52 14.93 -7.02 -11.49
N TYR A 53 13.87 -6.32 -11.91
CA TYR A 53 13.58 -6.01 -13.31
C TYR A 53 14.24 -4.70 -13.75
N VAL A 54 14.06 -3.61 -12.99
CA VAL A 54 14.40 -2.25 -13.46
C VAL A 54 15.71 -1.70 -12.90
N GLY A 55 16.29 -2.33 -11.88
CA GLY A 55 17.42 -1.82 -11.10
C GLY A 55 18.76 -2.53 -11.27
N ARG A 56 18.95 -3.33 -12.33
CA ARG A 56 20.14 -4.18 -12.50
C ARG A 56 21.48 -3.44 -12.58
N GLU A 57 21.49 -2.21 -13.10
CA GLU A 57 22.74 -1.45 -13.34
C GLU A 57 22.68 0.02 -12.92
N ARG A 58 21.54 0.48 -12.39
CA ARG A 58 21.31 1.90 -12.09
C ARG A 58 20.65 2.07 -10.73
N THR A 59 20.95 3.21 -10.10
CA THR A 59 20.20 3.67 -8.94
C THR A 59 18.77 3.96 -9.38
N VAL A 60 17.80 3.31 -8.71
CA VAL A 60 16.38 3.51 -8.99
C VAL A 60 15.76 4.26 -7.83
N ASP A 61 15.18 5.42 -8.13
CA ASP A 61 14.32 6.10 -7.18
C ASP A 61 12.91 5.53 -7.28
N LEU A 62 12.24 5.44 -6.13
CA LEU A 62 10.96 4.78 -5.99
C LEU A 62 10.00 5.65 -5.19
N VAL A 63 8.76 5.71 -5.67
CA VAL A 63 7.61 6.25 -4.94
C VAL A 63 6.55 5.15 -4.89
N ASP A 64 6.23 4.72 -3.67
CA ASP A 64 5.33 3.60 -3.40
C ASP A 64 4.45 3.90 -2.16
N PRO A 65 3.48 3.04 -1.80
CA PRO A 65 2.56 3.31 -0.70
C PRO A 65 3.19 3.41 0.70
N VAL A 66 4.45 2.98 0.87
CA VAL A 66 5.20 3.15 2.13
C VAL A 66 5.84 4.53 2.19
N ALA A 67 6.37 5.01 1.06
CA ALA A 67 6.97 6.34 0.94
C ALA A 67 6.32 7.16 -0.20
N PRO A 68 5.06 7.62 -0.04
CA PRO A 68 4.34 8.31 -1.11
C PRO A 68 4.84 9.75 -1.31
N ASP A 69 4.99 10.16 -2.57
CA ASP A 69 5.20 11.55 -2.98
C ASP A 69 4.08 12.01 -3.92
N ARG A 70 3.24 12.91 -3.42
CA ARG A 70 2.10 13.47 -4.16
C ARG A 70 2.51 14.29 -5.38
N LYS A 71 3.75 14.78 -5.45
CA LYS A 71 4.26 15.51 -6.62
C LYS A 71 4.52 14.59 -7.80
N VAL A 72 4.84 13.32 -7.53
CA VAL A 72 5.14 12.31 -8.55
C VAL A 72 3.86 11.68 -9.08
N GLY A 73 2.98 11.25 -8.17
CA GLY A 73 1.73 10.62 -8.58
C GLY A 73 1.01 9.95 -7.41
N LYS A 74 -0.18 9.40 -7.70
CA LYS A 74 -0.91 8.59 -6.73
C LYS A 74 -0.38 7.16 -6.73
N VAL A 75 -0.28 6.59 -5.54
CA VAL A 75 0.17 5.22 -5.32
C VAL A 75 -0.88 4.48 -4.51
N TYR A 76 -1.01 3.18 -4.75
CA TYR A 76 -2.06 2.38 -4.14
C TYR A 76 -1.51 1.02 -3.72
N ILE A 77 -2.02 0.52 -2.60
CA ILE A 77 -1.96 -0.88 -2.22
C ILE A 77 -3.41 -1.32 -1.97
N TYR A 78 -3.77 -2.45 -2.55
CA TYR A 78 -5.13 -2.98 -2.46
C TYR A 78 -5.10 -4.50 -2.29
N PRO A 79 -5.76 -5.05 -1.25
CA PRO A 79 -5.95 -6.49 -1.15
C PRO A 79 -6.96 -6.97 -2.19
N THR A 80 -6.70 -8.10 -2.82
CA THR A 80 -7.63 -8.80 -3.73
C THR A 80 -8.00 -10.16 -3.15
N ASP A 81 -8.97 -10.84 -3.76
CA ASP A 81 -9.37 -12.19 -3.33
C ASP A 81 -8.20 -13.21 -3.40
N ASP A 82 -7.26 -12.97 -4.33
CA ASP A 82 -6.15 -13.86 -4.65
C ASP A 82 -4.76 -13.33 -4.28
N GLY A 83 -4.69 -12.17 -3.61
CA GLY A 83 -3.44 -11.58 -3.15
C GLY A 83 -3.51 -10.07 -3.04
N TRP A 84 -2.64 -9.37 -3.78
CA TRP A 84 -2.46 -7.94 -3.65
C TRP A 84 -2.18 -7.27 -4.99
N GLN A 85 -2.64 -6.02 -5.11
CA GLN A 85 -2.19 -5.11 -6.15
C GLN A 85 -1.45 -3.93 -5.52
N VAL A 86 -0.27 -3.63 -6.07
CA VAL A 86 0.58 -2.54 -5.63
C VAL A 86 0.93 -1.68 -6.82
N SER A 87 0.75 -0.38 -6.71
CA SER A 87 1.15 0.57 -7.73
C SER A 87 2.16 1.57 -7.17
N GLY A 88 3.01 2.07 -8.06
CA GLY A 88 3.98 3.08 -7.71
C GLY A 88 4.53 3.79 -8.93
N HIS A 89 5.58 4.55 -8.69
CA HIS A 89 6.38 5.17 -9.75
C HIS A 89 7.85 4.88 -9.48
N TYR A 90 8.65 4.77 -10.54
CA TYR A 90 10.10 4.67 -10.44
C TYR A 90 10.78 5.54 -11.48
N ARG A 91 12.06 5.85 -11.29
CA ARG A 91 12.94 6.41 -12.33
C ARG A 91 14.35 5.85 -12.15
N ARG A 92 15.06 5.62 -13.25
CA ARG A 92 16.43 5.03 -13.25
C ARG A 92 17.55 6.08 -13.23
N ASP A 93 17.18 7.36 -13.16
CA ASP A 93 18.08 8.51 -13.04
C ASP A 93 17.26 9.73 -12.59
N ASN A 94 17.89 10.71 -11.94
CA ASN A 94 17.28 11.98 -11.57
C ASN A 94 16.77 12.78 -12.77
N GLU A 95 17.42 12.64 -13.92
CA GLU A 95 17.05 13.32 -15.17
C GLU A 95 15.93 12.61 -15.93
N MET A 96 15.64 11.34 -15.60
CA MET A 96 14.56 10.59 -16.22
C MET A 96 13.20 10.97 -15.64
N ARG A 97 12.18 10.89 -16.49
CA ARG A 97 10.80 11.01 -16.04
C ARG A 97 10.44 9.85 -15.11
N TRP A 98 9.44 10.08 -14.27
CA TRP A 98 8.83 9.02 -13.48
C TRP A 98 8.00 8.10 -14.39
N HIS A 99 8.16 6.80 -14.19
CA HIS A 99 7.46 5.74 -14.89
C HIS A 99 6.52 5.03 -13.92
N PRO A 100 5.20 5.06 -14.16
CA PRO A 100 4.26 4.32 -13.33
C PRO A 100 4.44 2.82 -13.54
N TRP A 101 4.14 2.07 -12.49
CA TRP A 101 4.11 0.62 -12.49
C TRP A 101 2.91 0.09 -11.69
N LEU A 102 2.45 -1.09 -12.07
CA LEU A 102 1.41 -1.84 -11.38
C LEU A 102 1.85 -3.29 -11.28
N MET A 103 1.81 -3.83 -10.07
CA MET A 103 2.19 -5.19 -9.77
C MET A 103 1.01 -5.92 -9.14
N THR A 104 0.77 -7.14 -9.62
CA THR A 104 -0.16 -8.09 -9.00
C THR A 104 0.66 -9.21 -8.37
N LEU A 105 0.40 -9.44 -7.09
CA LEU A 105 1.05 -10.45 -6.26
C LEU A 105 0.02 -11.47 -5.78
N ASN A 106 0.44 -12.73 -5.63
CA ASN A 106 -0.38 -13.75 -4.98
C ASN A 106 -0.35 -13.59 -3.45
N LYS A 107 -1.08 -14.46 -2.73
CA LYS A 107 -1.14 -14.47 -1.24
C LYS A 107 0.21 -14.67 -0.56
N GLN A 108 1.18 -15.27 -1.24
CA GLN A 108 2.55 -15.50 -0.77
C GLN A 108 3.52 -14.41 -1.23
N HIS A 109 3.00 -13.30 -1.77
CA HIS A 109 3.75 -12.18 -2.34
C HIS A 109 4.60 -12.57 -3.56
N GLY A 110 4.30 -13.69 -4.21
CA GLY A 110 4.89 -14.09 -5.48
C GLY A 110 4.30 -13.29 -6.64
N LEU A 111 5.16 -12.95 -7.61
CA LEU A 111 4.77 -12.20 -8.79
C LEU A 111 3.76 -12.97 -9.65
N ILE A 112 2.60 -12.35 -9.91
CA ILE A 112 1.63 -12.81 -10.92
C ILE A 112 1.80 -12.00 -12.21
N ALA A 113 1.89 -10.67 -12.09
CA ALA A 113 2.05 -9.76 -13.22
C ALA A 113 2.73 -8.47 -12.78
N LEU A 114 3.59 -7.90 -13.64
CA LEU A 114 4.20 -6.59 -13.49
C LEU A 114 4.07 -5.82 -14.81
N ASP A 115 3.30 -4.74 -14.76
CA ASP A 115 3.15 -3.78 -15.85
C ASP A 115 3.95 -2.51 -15.52
N VAL A 116 4.79 -2.07 -16.46
CA VAL A 116 5.50 -0.79 -16.37
C VAL A 116 5.23 0.06 -17.60
N GLN A 117 5.17 1.39 -17.45
CA GLN A 117 5.08 2.29 -18.60
C GLN A 117 6.46 2.85 -18.94
N ASP A 118 7.33 2.00 -19.49
CA ASP A 118 8.71 2.34 -19.76
C ASP A 118 9.25 1.67 -21.03
N SER A 119 9.36 2.46 -22.08
CA SER A 119 9.78 2.02 -23.42
C SER A 119 11.30 1.84 -23.57
N SER A 120 12.07 1.74 -22.48
CA SER A 120 13.51 1.49 -22.58
C SER A 120 13.79 0.15 -23.28
N PRO A 121 14.78 0.09 -24.21
CA PRO A 121 15.05 -1.11 -24.99
C PRO A 121 15.31 -2.35 -24.13
N ASP A 122 16.00 -2.18 -23.00
CA ASP A 122 16.34 -3.28 -22.10
C ASP A 122 15.07 -3.90 -21.50
N LEU A 123 14.11 -3.08 -21.05
CA LEU A 123 12.85 -3.57 -20.51
C LEU A 123 11.94 -4.18 -21.58
N VAL A 124 11.93 -3.61 -22.79
CA VAL A 124 11.20 -4.19 -23.93
C VAL A 124 11.75 -5.58 -24.25
N SER A 125 13.07 -5.77 -24.18
CA SER A 125 13.70 -7.08 -24.41
C SER A 125 13.32 -8.11 -23.33
N ILE A 126 13.21 -7.69 -22.07
CA ILE A 126 12.78 -8.56 -20.97
C ILE A 126 11.30 -8.92 -21.13
N ALA A 127 10.44 -7.95 -21.44
CA ALA A 127 9.00 -8.19 -21.63
C ALA A 127 8.70 -9.11 -22.82
N ALA A 128 9.59 -9.18 -23.81
CA ALA A 128 9.46 -10.11 -24.93
C ALA A 128 9.70 -11.58 -24.56
N VAL A 129 10.42 -11.85 -23.47
CA VAL A 129 10.78 -13.20 -23.03
C VAL A 129 10.08 -13.64 -21.75
N ASP A 130 9.69 -12.70 -20.90
CA ASP A 130 9.03 -12.95 -19.63
C ASP A 130 7.52 -12.65 -19.72
N PRO A 131 6.65 -13.67 -19.74
CA PRO A 131 5.21 -13.48 -19.90
C PRO A 131 4.52 -12.79 -18.72
N VAL A 132 5.17 -12.72 -17.54
CA VAL A 132 4.60 -12.01 -16.39
C VAL A 132 5.01 -10.53 -16.34
N PHE A 133 5.91 -10.10 -17.22
CA PHE A 133 6.40 -8.73 -17.29
C PHE A 133 5.98 -8.06 -18.59
N THR A 134 5.26 -6.95 -18.50
CA THR A 134 4.79 -6.19 -19.66
C THR A 134 5.27 -4.75 -19.58
N THR A 135 5.62 -4.17 -20.73
CA THR A 135 5.93 -2.75 -20.84
C THR A 135 5.13 -2.07 -21.95
N LYS A 136 4.81 -0.78 -21.78
CA LYS A 136 4.12 0.08 -22.75
C LYS A 136 4.81 1.43 -22.90
#